data_AF-D7CXG2-F1
#
_entry.id   AF-D7CXG2-F1
#
_cell.length_a   1.000
_cell.length_b   1.000
_cell.length_c   1.000
_cell.angle_alpha   90.00
_cell.angle_beta   90.00
_cell.angle_gamma   90.00
#
_symmetry.space_group_name_H-M   'P 1'
#
loop_
_entity.id
_entity.type
_entity.pdbx_description
1 polymer ?
#
loop_
_entity_poly.entity_id
_entity_poly.type
_entity_poly.pdbx_seq_one_letter_code
_entity_poly.pdbx_strand_id
1 'polypeptide(L)'
;MPWPSLTEVRHAHLRARFAERSAEWHLVIKEYLFCLEAAECAQDVRAIRFFALRLAHAYRTIGMPHKAERYRELGAVPTELR
;
A
#
# COMPACT_ATOMS: atom_id res chain seq x y z
N MET A 1 -14.93 9.30 11.21
CA MET A 1 -15.00 7.83 10.96
C MET A 1 -14.19 7.13 12.04
N PRO A 2 -14.63 5.99 12.58
CA PRO A 2 -13.76 5.17 13.42
C PRO A 2 -12.57 4.69 12.59
N TRP A 3 -11.37 4.71 13.18
CA TRP A 3 -10.16 4.20 12.55
C TRP A 3 -10.33 2.71 12.20
N PRO A 4 -9.82 2.24 11.04
CA PRO A 4 -9.92 0.83 10.68
C PRO A 4 -9.18 -0.03 11.71
N SER A 5 -9.84 -1.10 12.14
CA SER A 5 -9.25 -2.08 13.06
C SER A 5 -8.08 -2.82 12.40
N LEU A 6 -7.18 -3.37 13.22
CA LEU A 6 -6.09 -4.21 12.73
C LEU A 6 -6.61 -5.40 11.88
N THR A 7 -7.78 -5.93 12.23
CA THR A 7 -8.42 -7.02 11.48
C THR A 7 -8.84 -6.58 10.07
N GLU A 8 -9.41 -5.39 9.92
CA GLU A 8 -9.79 -4.85 8.62
C GLU A 8 -8.59 -4.61 7.72
N VAL A 9 -7.50 -4.05 8.26
CA VAL A 9 -6.24 -3.86 7.53
C VAL A 9 -5.65 -5.20 7.10
N ARG A 10 -5.66 -6.21 7.98
CA ARG A 10 -5.19 -7.56 7.64
C ARG A 10 -6.04 -8.19 6.54
N HIS A 11 -7.36 -8.10 6.63
CA HIS A 11 -8.24 -8.63 5.59
C HIS A 11 -8.03 -7.93 4.25
N ALA A 12 -7.87 -6.60 4.24
CA ALA A 12 -7.55 -5.85 3.02
C ALA A 12 -6.22 -6.30 2.42
N HIS A 13 -5.17 -6.44 3.24
CA HIS A 13 -3.88 -6.96 2.77
C HIS A 13 -4.01 -8.36 2.14
N LEU A 14 -4.74 -9.28 2.79
CA LEU A 14 -4.97 -10.63 2.26
C LEU A 14 -5.76 -10.59 0.93
N ARG A 15 -6.79 -9.75 0.82
CA ARG A 15 -7.53 -9.54 -0.44
C ARG A 15 -6.63 -9.02 -1.55
N ALA A 16 -5.77 -8.04 -1.26
CA ALA A 16 -4.81 -7.52 -2.22
C ALA A 16 -3.86 -8.64 -2.70
N ARG A 17 -3.32 -9.43 -1.78
CA ARG A 17 -2.42 -10.57 -2.09
C ARG A 17 -3.10 -11.64 -2.93
N PHE A 18 -4.39 -11.89 -2.70
CA PHE A 18 -5.16 -12.82 -3.53
C PHE A 18 -5.41 -12.24 -4.93
N ALA A 19 -5.85 -10.98 -5.02
CA ALA A 19 -6.08 -10.28 -6.28
C ALA A 19 -4.82 -10.20 -7.15
N GLU A 20 -3.63 -10.04 -6.54
CA GLU A 20 -2.35 -10.11 -7.25
C GLU A 20 -2.14 -11.43 -7.98
N ARG A 21 -2.54 -12.56 -7.37
CA ARG A 21 -2.41 -13.89 -7.99
C ARG A 21 -3.31 -14.05 -9.21
N SER A 22 -4.45 -13.35 -9.21
CA SER A 22 -5.42 -13.34 -10.31
C SER A 22 -5.24 -12.17 -11.28
N ALA A 23 -4.17 -11.36 -11.12
CA ALA A 23 -3.92 -10.14 -11.90
C ALA A 23 -5.07 -9.10 -11.87
N GLU A 24 -5.89 -9.09 -10.82
CA GLU A 24 -6.98 -8.12 -10.61
C GLU A 24 -6.43 -6.80 -10.05
N TRP A 25 -5.56 -6.13 -10.82
CA TRP A 25 -4.74 -5.02 -10.34
C TRP A 25 -5.53 -3.82 -9.79
N HIS A 26 -6.75 -3.60 -10.26
CA HIS A 26 -7.63 -2.56 -9.73
C HIS A 26 -8.01 -2.83 -8.27
N LEU A 27 -8.27 -4.11 -7.91
CA LEU A 27 -8.52 -4.52 -6.52
C LEU A 27 -7.24 -4.43 -5.69
N VAL A 28 -6.10 -4.87 -6.24
CA VAL A 28 -4.79 -4.75 -5.57
C VAL A 28 -4.53 -3.30 -5.13
N ILE A 29 -4.71 -2.35 -6.06
CA ILE A 29 -4.51 -0.92 -5.80
C ILE A 29 -5.51 -0.42 -4.76
N LYS A 30 -6.80 -0.73 -4.91
CA LYS A 30 -7.85 -0.29 -3.96
C LYS A 30 -7.54 -0.75 -2.53
N GLU A 31 -7.21 -2.02 -2.36
CA GLU A 31 -6.97 -2.61 -1.04
C GLU A 31 -5.64 -2.13 -0.42
N TYR A 32 -4.59 -1.92 -1.22
CA TYR A 32 -3.34 -1.34 -0.68
C TYR A 32 -3.43 0.16 -0.40
N LEU A 33 -4.25 0.93 -1.12
CA LEU A 33 -4.54 2.32 -0.77
C LEU A 33 -5.20 2.40 0.60
N PHE A 34 -6.20 1.55 0.86
CA PHE A 34 -6.82 1.44 2.18
C PHE A 34 -5.79 1.07 3.27
N CYS A 35 -4.91 0.10 3.01
CA CYS A 35 -3.86 -0.26 3.97
C CYS A 35 -2.86 0.88 4.21
N LEU A 36 -2.51 1.63 3.16
CA LEU A 36 -1.60 2.77 3.27
C LEU A 36 -2.21 3.89 4.11
N GLU A 37 -3.47 4.25 3.82
CA GLU A 37 -4.20 5.27 4.60
C GLU A 37 -4.26 4.86 6.08
N ALA A 38 -4.59 3.60 6.38
CA ALA A 38 -4.59 3.08 7.75
C ALA A 38 -3.20 3.13 8.42
N ALA A 39 -2.13 2.91 7.66
CA ALA A 39 -0.76 3.00 8.16
C ALA A 39 -0.32 4.44 8.43
N GLU A 40 -0.68 5.39 7.55
CA GLU A 40 -0.45 6.82 7.73
C GLU A 40 -1.18 7.35 8.96
N CYS A 41 -2.45 6.94 9.11
CA CYS A 41 -3.29 7.17 10.25
C CYS A 41 -2.65 6.71 11.58
N ALA A 42 -2.08 5.50 11.60
CA ALA A 42 -1.41 4.94 12.76
C ALA A 42 0.04 5.46 12.95
N GLN A 43 0.54 6.27 12.01
CA GLN A 43 1.93 6.74 11.96
C GLN A 43 2.96 5.58 11.94
N ASP A 44 2.57 4.42 11.42
CA ASP A 44 3.47 3.26 11.30
C ASP A 44 4.33 3.39 10.05
N VAL A 45 5.52 3.98 10.23
CA VAL A 45 6.50 4.23 9.15
C VAL A 45 6.85 2.95 8.39
N ARG A 46 6.92 1.79 9.06
CA ARG A 46 7.26 0.53 8.40
C ARG A 46 6.13 0.05 7.50
N ALA A 47 4.90 0.14 7.99
CA ALA A 47 3.72 -0.22 7.21
C ALA A 47 3.49 0.75 6.03
N ILE A 48 3.66 2.06 6.24
CA ILE A 48 3.60 3.08 5.17
C ILE A 48 4.58 2.72 4.06
N ARG A 49 5.85 2.50 4.41
CA ARG A 49 6.88 2.11 3.45
C ARG A 49 6.53 0.84 2.70
N PHE A 50 6.08 -0.18 3.41
CA PHE A 50 5.69 -1.44 2.81
C PHE A 50 4.56 -1.24 1.78
N PHE A 51 3.44 -0.64 2.17
CA PHE A 51 2.28 -0.48 1.29
C PHE A 51 2.55 0.49 0.14
N ALA A 52 3.33 1.55 0.36
CA ALA A 52 3.77 2.45 -0.70
C ALA A 52 4.58 1.70 -1.77
N LEU A 53 5.55 0.87 -1.38
CA LEU A 53 6.32 0.07 -2.35
C LEU A 53 5.46 -0.98 -3.08
N ARG A 54 4.44 -1.55 -2.42
CA ARG A 54 3.46 -2.43 -3.08
C ARG A 54 2.64 -1.67 -4.14
N LEU A 55 2.18 -0.47 -3.83
CA LEU A 55 1.45 0.40 -4.77
C LEU A 55 2.33 0.82 -5.94
N ALA A 56 3.59 1.17 -5.68
CA ALA A 56 4.56 1.47 -6.73
C ALA A 56 4.69 0.31 -7.72
N HIS A 57 4.81 -0.92 -7.20
CA HIS A 57 4.83 -2.12 -8.02
C HIS A 57 3.53 -2.29 -8.82
N ALA A 58 2.36 -2.23 -8.18
CA ALA A 58 1.08 -2.42 -8.85
C ALA A 58 0.85 -1.40 -9.99
N TYR A 59 1.11 -0.11 -9.74
CA TYR A 59 0.99 0.93 -10.77
C TYR A 59 1.98 0.76 -11.92
N ARG A 60 3.20 0.30 -11.64
CA ARG A 60 4.18 0.00 -12.69
C ARG A 60 3.70 -1.16 -13.56
N THR A 61 3.15 -2.21 -12.96
CA THR A 61 2.64 -3.39 -13.67
C THR A 61 1.51 -3.06 -14.63
N ILE A 62 0.64 -2.10 -14.30
CA ILE A 62 -0.47 -1.67 -15.18
C ILE A 62 -0.11 -0.52 -16.13
N GLY A 63 1.18 -0.18 -16.27
CA GLY A 63 1.61 0.86 -17.22
C GLY A 63 1.37 2.30 -16.76
N MET A 64 1.33 2.55 -15.45
CA MET A 64 1.20 3.91 -14.87
C MET A 64 2.49 4.34 -14.13
N PRO A 65 3.61 4.58 -14.85
CA PRO A 65 4.92 4.81 -14.24
C PRO A 65 4.99 6.09 -13.39
N HIS A 66 4.28 7.16 -13.76
CA HIS A 66 4.25 8.40 -12.98
C HIS A 66 3.63 8.20 -11.59
N LYS A 67 2.54 7.42 -11.51
CA LYS A 67 1.94 7.07 -10.22
C LYS A 67 2.86 6.14 -9.44
N ALA A 68 3.49 5.18 -10.12
CA ALA A 68 4.43 4.27 -9.50
C ALA A 68 5.59 5.00 -8.81
N GLU A 69 6.17 6.01 -9.47
CA GLU A 69 7.31 6.76 -8.91
C GLU A 69 6.91 7.54 -7.67
N ARG A 70 5.74 8.20 -7.66
CA ARG A 70 5.22 8.88 -6.47
C ARG A 70 5.17 7.97 -5.23
N TYR A 71 4.67 6.74 -5.39
CA TYR A 71 4.61 5.79 -4.27
C TYR A 71 5.98 5.18 -3.95
N ARG A 72 6.86 5.08 -4.94
CA ARG A 72 8.24 4.64 -4.71
C ARG A 72 9.00 5.65 -3.86
N GLU A 73 8.88 6.94 -4.16
CA GLU A 73 9.47 8.03 -3.38
C GLU A 73 8.97 7.99 -1.93
N LEU A 74 7.66 7.85 -1.73
CA LEU A 74 7.06 7.69 -0.40
C LEU A 74 7.64 6.50 0.37
N GLY A 75 7.84 5.36 -0.30
CA GLY A 75 8.44 4.17 0.31
C GLY A 75 9.97 4.18 0.40
N ALA A 76 10.64 5.14 -0.24
CA ALA A 76 12.09 5.26 -0.25
C ALA A 76 12.63 6.13 0.90
N VAL A 77 11.77 6.92 1.56
CA VAL A 77 12.18 7.82 2.66
C VAL A 77 12.94 7.04 3.73
N PRO A 78 14.25 7.33 3.95
CA PRO A 78 15.05 6.70 4.99
C PRO A 78 14.49 7.04 6.36
N THR A 79 14.39 6.03 7.23
CA THR A 79 14.09 6.24 8.65
C THR A 79 15.39 6.67 9.33
N GLU A 80 15.71 7.95 9.34
CA GLU A 80 16.77 8.45 10.22
C GLU A 80 16.32 8.37 11.68
N LEU A 81 16.96 7.43 12.40
CA LEU A 81 17.27 7.39 13.83
C LEU A 81 16.21 7.93 14.82
N ARG A 82 15.50 7.00 15.47
CA ARG A 82 15.08 7.15 16.86
C ARG A 82 15.49 5.90 17.64
#